data_AF-A0A5N6TV59-F1
#
_entry.id   AF-A0A5N6TV59-F1
#
_cell.length_a   1.000
_cell.length_b   1.000
_cell.length_c   1.000
_cell.angle_alpha   90.00
_cell.angle_beta   90.00
_cell.angle_gamma   90.00
#
_symmetry.space_group_name_H-M   'P 1'
#
loop_
_entity.id
_entity.type
_entity.pdbx_description
1 polymer ?
#
loop_
_entity_poly.entity_id
_entity_poly.type
_entity_poly.pdbx_seq_one_letter_code
_entity_poly.pdbx_strand_id
1 'polypeptide(L)'
;MKLLTITTLLTAATATIVYPYTSASCGGSTVGKISACGCTNMGANYKIRGAKLNFQKATASFYKEKNCKGAFISKASDQSCLKPVVGWETFGSVRIHGGTC
;
A
#
# COMPACT_ATOMS: atom_id res chain seq x y z
N MET A 1 -27.41 37.24 -6.93
CA MET A 1 -26.01 36.80 -6.74
C MET A 1 -25.93 35.36 -7.22
N LYS A 2 -25.12 35.08 -8.24
CA LYS A 2 -25.01 33.74 -8.85
C LYS A 2 -24.17 32.85 -7.93
N LEU A 3 -24.79 31.83 -7.34
CA LEU A 3 -24.09 30.78 -6.60
C LEU A 3 -23.40 29.87 -7.63
N LEU A 4 -22.07 29.92 -7.69
CA LEU A 4 -21.28 28.90 -8.38
C LEU A 4 -21.05 27.77 -7.38
N THR A 5 -21.97 26.82 -7.33
CA THR A 5 -21.73 25.53 -6.68
C THR A 5 -20.67 24.81 -7.51
N ILE A 6 -19.41 24.97 -7.12
CA ILE A 6 -18.34 24.07 -7.57
C ILE A 6 -18.64 22.74 -6.89
N THR A 7 -19.47 21.92 -7.52
CA THR A 7 -19.47 20.48 -7.29
C THR A 7 -18.10 20.00 -7.75
N THR A 8 -17.12 20.05 -6.86
CA THR A 8 -15.93 19.21 -6.97
C THR A 8 -16.46 17.79 -6.94
N LEU A 9 -16.69 17.26 -8.14
CA LEU A 9 -16.85 15.84 -8.38
C LEU A 9 -15.56 15.25 -7.80
N LEU A 10 -15.63 14.75 -6.56
CA LEU A 10 -14.65 13.82 -6.02
C LEU A 10 -14.78 12.60 -6.92
N THR A 11 -14.15 12.66 -8.10
CA THR A 11 -13.81 11.48 -8.86
C THR A 11 -13.09 10.62 -7.84
N ALA A 12 -13.79 9.57 -7.39
CA ALA A 12 -13.22 8.59 -6.49
C ALA A 12 -12.07 7.97 -7.28
N ALA A 13 -10.89 8.57 -7.18
CA ALA A 13 -9.68 8.04 -7.78
C ALA A 13 -9.61 6.62 -7.24
N THR A 14 -9.65 5.65 -8.14
CA THR A 14 -9.48 4.26 -7.74
C THR A 14 -8.06 4.16 -7.19
N ALA A 15 -7.96 4.26 -5.87
CA ALA A 15 -6.68 4.28 -5.19
C ALA A 15 -6.09 2.88 -5.27
N THR A 16 -4.78 2.78 -5.55
CA THR A 16 -4.05 1.52 -5.37
C THR A 16 -4.26 1.04 -3.94
N ILE A 17 -4.62 -0.24 -3.76
CA ILE A 17 -4.93 -0.80 -2.44
C ILE A 17 -3.91 -1.88 -2.10
N VAL A 18 -3.35 -1.80 -0.90
CA VAL A 18 -2.44 -2.80 -0.34
C VAL A 18 -3.12 -3.52 0.81
N TYR A 19 -3.08 -4.85 0.76
CA TYR A 19 -3.60 -5.73 1.79
C TYR A 19 -2.42 -6.46 2.46
N PRO A 20 -2.00 -6.05 3.66
CA PRO A 20 -0.95 -6.72 4.41
C PRO A 20 -1.42 -8.06 5.00
N TYR A 21 -0.54 -9.06 5.01
CA TYR A 21 -0.78 -10.39 5.58
C TYR A 21 0.35 -10.78 6.52
N THR A 22 0.01 -11.48 7.59
CA THR A 22 1.00 -12.10 8.49
C THR A 22 1.61 -13.37 7.89
N SER A 23 0.92 -14.02 6.95
CA SER A 23 1.40 -15.18 6.21
C SER A 23 2.19 -14.79 4.96
N ALA A 24 3.31 -15.47 4.71
CA ALA A 24 4.09 -15.31 3.50
C ALA A 24 3.41 -15.87 2.23
N SER A 25 2.38 -16.70 2.38
CA SER A 25 1.55 -17.16 1.25
C SER A 25 0.37 -16.24 0.97
N CYS A 26 0.18 -15.16 1.75
CA CYS A 26 -1.03 -14.33 1.74
C CYS A 26 -2.33 -15.13 1.93
N GLY A 27 -2.24 -16.30 2.58
CA GLY A 27 -3.39 -17.07 3.01
C GLY A 27 -4.03 -16.51 4.28
N GLY A 28 -5.34 -16.73 4.43
CA GLY A 28 -6.12 -16.28 5.58
C GLY A 28 -6.63 -14.85 5.45
N SER A 29 -6.92 -14.23 6.60
CA SER A 29 -7.42 -12.85 6.66
C SER A 29 -6.29 -11.83 6.58
N THR A 30 -6.54 -10.70 5.91
CA THR A 30 -5.62 -9.57 5.90
C THR A 30 -5.63 -8.83 7.24
N VAL A 31 -4.51 -8.18 7.59
CA VAL A 31 -4.38 -7.32 8.77
C VAL A 31 -5.11 -5.98 8.59
N GLY A 32 -5.47 -5.62 7.35
CA GLY A 32 -6.24 -4.42 7.05
C GLY A 32 -6.17 -4.04 5.58
N LYS A 33 -6.48 -2.77 5.26
CA LYS A 33 -6.29 -2.22 3.92
C LYS A 33 -5.57 -0.88 4.01
N ILE A 34 -4.67 -0.61 3.07
CA ILE A 34 -3.96 0.65 2.95
C ILE A 34 -4.20 1.19 1.54
N SER A 35 -4.86 2.34 1.45
CA SER A 35 -5.11 3.04 0.18
C SER A 35 -4.74 4.52 0.24
N ALA A 36 -4.33 5.01 1.41
CA ALA A 36 -3.90 6.39 1.57
C ALA A 36 -2.54 6.61 0.89
N CYS A 37 -2.42 7.73 0.18
CA CYS A 37 -1.16 8.13 -0.39
C CYS A 37 -0.19 8.69 0.65
N GLY A 38 1.10 8.62 0.30
CA GLY A 38 2.18 8.86 1.25
C GLY A 38 2.56 7.59 1.99
N CYS A 39 3.24 7.76 3.13
CA CYS A 39 3.84 6.67 3.88
C CYS A 39 2.90 6.14 4.96
N THR A 40 2.70 4.82 5.01
CA THR A 40 1.94 4.14 6.07
C THR A 40 2.77 3.01 6.66
N ASN A 41 2.88 2.98 7.99
CA ASN A 41 3.51 1.86 8.70
C ASN A 41 2.65 0.60 8.58
N MET A 42 3.28 -0.51 8.20
CA MET A 42 2.61 -1.79 8.07
C MET A 42 2.70 -2.56 9.38
N GLY A 43 1.58 -3.14 9.82
CA GLY A 43 1.52 -4.04 10.97
C GLY A 43 2.13 -3.48 12.25
N ALA A 44 1.48 -2.49 12.87
CA ALA A 44 1.94 -1.89 14.12
C ALA A 44 2.36 -2.93 15.18
N ASN A 45 1.59 -4.01 15.29
CA ASN A 45 1.78 -5.13 16.23
C ASN A 45 1.97 -6.49 15.55
N TYR A 46 2.15 -6.53 14.22
CA TYR A 46 2.14 -7.77 13.44
C TYR A 46 3.35 -7.85 12.51
N LYS A 47 3.99 -9.02 12.42
CA LYS A 47 4.99 -9.28 11.37
C LYS A 47 4.27 -9.50 10.04
N ILE A 48 4.37 -8.54 9.13
CA ILE A 48 3.76 -8.59 7.80
C ILE A 48 4.70 -9.32 6.84
N ARG A 49 4.40 -10.58 6.56
CA ARG A 49 5.23 -11.47 5.73
C ARG A 49 4.71 -11.62 4.31
N GLY A 50 3.55 -11.03 4.00
CA GLY A 50 2.97 -11.02 2.66
C GLY A 50 2.20 -9.72 2.43
N ALA A 51 2.10 -9.30 1.18
CA ALA A 51 1.25 -8.18 0.78
C ALA A 51 0.60 -8.45 -0.58
N LYS A 52 -0.72 -8.37 -0.64
CA LYS A 52 -1.44 -8.32 -1.93
C LYS A 52 -1.56 -6.85 -2.35
N LEU A 53 -1.32 -6.59 -3.63
CA LEU A 53 -1.44 -5.26 -4.22
C LEU A 53 -2.50 -5.32 -5.31
N ASN A 54 -3.53 -4.50 -5.17
CA ASN A 54 -4.47 -4.20 -6.24
C ASN A 54 -4.06 -2.86 -6.83
N PHE A 55 -3.34 -2.91 -7.95
CA PHE A 55 -2.87 -1.73 -8.65
C PHE A 55 -4.02 -1.06 -9.40
N GLN A 56 -4.00 0.27 -9.44
CA GLN A 56 -4.94 1.06 -10.22
C GLN A 56 -4.17 2.12 -11.00
N LYS A 57 -3.61 3.11 -10.29
CA LYS A 57 -2.86 4.22 -10.90
C LYS A 57 -1.62 4.64 -10.12
N ALA A 58 -1.48 4.24 -8.86
CA ALA A 58 -0.36 4.63 -8.01
C ALA A 58 0.59 3.46 -7.74
N THR A 59 1.89 3.75 -7.73
CA THR A 59 2.94 2.79 -7.38
C THR A 59 2.95 2.55 -5.87
N ALA A 60 3.12 1.30 -5.45
CA ALA A 60 3.36 0.95 -4.06
C ALA A 60 4.84 0.58 -3.86
N SER A 61 5.54 1.34 -3.01
CA SER A 61 6.90 1.06 -2.58
C SER A 61 6.90 0.47 -1.18
N PHE A 62 7.37 -0.76 -1.04
CA PHE A 62 7.42 -1.51 0.20
C PHE A 62 8.82 -1.42 0.80
N TYR A 63 8.92 -0.89 2.02
CA TYR A 63 10.18 -0.64 2.70
C TYR A 63 10.44 -1.71 3.77
N LYS A 64 11.72 -2.01 3.98
CA LYS A 64 12.17 -2.90 5.07
C LYS A 64 11.77 -2.35 6.44
N GLU A 65 11.94 -1.04 6.63
CA GLU A 65 11.76 -0.37 7.91
C GLU A 65 10.46 0.43 7.98
N LYS A 66 10.15 0.92 9.18
CA LYS A 66 9.03 1.85 9.40
C LYS A 66 9.36 3.23 8.84
N ASN A 67 8.33 4.04 8.63
CA ASN A 67 8.39 5.43 8.19
C ASN A 67 9.07 5.60 6.81
N CYS A 68 8.93 4.60 5.94
CA CYS A 68 9.46 4.58 4.58
C CYS A 68 10.96 4.83 4.49
N LYS A 69 11.71 4.18 5.39
CA LYS A 69 13.17 4.23 5.47
C LYS A 69 13.81 2.94 4.99
N GLY A 70 15.11 3.04 4.67
CA GLY A 70 15.93 1.91 4.27
C GLY A 70 15.63 1.38 2.87
N ALA A 71 16.06 0.14 2.62
CA ALA A 71 15.86 -0.53 1.35
C ALA A 71 14.37 -0.74 1.04
N PHE A 72 13.99 -0.61 -0.24
CA PHE A 72 12.61 -0.76 -0.69
C PHE A 72 12.52 -1.51 -2.02
N ILE A 73 11.33 -2.05 -2.29
CA ILE A 73 10.94 -2.57 -3.60
C ILE A 73 9.67 -1.86 -4.07
N SER A 74 9.61 -1.49 -5.35
CA SER A 74 8.45 -0.81 -5.93
C SER A 74 7.66 -1.73 -6.84
N LYS A 75 6.34 -1.61 -6.82
CA LYS A 75 5.41 -2.33 -7.69
C LYS A 75 4.37 -1.38 -8.26
N ALA A 76 4.23 -1.42 -9.58
CA ALA A 76 3.26 -0.64 -10.35
C ALA A 76 2.34 -1.56 -11.17
N SER A 77 2.02 -2.74 -10.61
CA SER A 77 1.14 -3.74 -11.19
C SER A 77 0.57 -4.62 -10.08
N ASP A 78 -0.53 -5.32 -10.36
CA ASP A 78 -1.15 -6.22 -9.38
C ASP A 78 -0.16 -7.26 -8.87
N GLN A 79 -0.22 -7.55 -7.57
CA GLN A 79 0.56 -8.62 -6.94
C GLN A 79 -0.41 -9.50 -6.16
N SER A 80 -0.54 -10.76 -6.58
CA SER A 80 -1.36 -11.75 -5.88
C SER A 80 -0.84 -12.02 -4.47
N CYS A 81 0.49 -12.12 -4.32
CA CYS A 81 1.17 -12.14 -3.03
C CYS A 81 2.65 -11.75 -3.19
N LEU A 82 3.02 -10.56 -2.71
CA LEU A 82 4.38 -10.09 -2.62
C LEU A 82 4.99 -10.54 -1.28
N LYS A 83 6.18 -11.14 -1.33
CA LYS A 83 6.94 -11.54 -0.14
C LYS A 83 8.06 -10.53 0.14
N PRO A 84 8.44 -10.33 1.42
CA PRO A 84 9.64 -9.57 1.76
C PRO A 84 10.85 -10.13 1.01
N VAL A 85 11.78 -9.24 0.64
CA VAL A 85 13.04 -9.63 0.01
C VAL A 85 13.82 -10.55 0.96
N VAL A 86 14.63 -11.46 0.42
CA VAL A 86 15.49 -12.34 1.22
C VAL A 86 16.30 -11.50 2.22
N GLY A 87 16.29 -11.91 3.49
CA GLY A 87 16.91 -11.16 4.60
C GLY A 87 16.03 -10.10 5.26
N TRP A 88 14.78 -9.92 4.80
CA TRP A 88 13.78 -9.11 5.50
C TRP A 88 12.82 -10.02 6.27
N GLU A 89 12.68 -9.80 7.58
CA GLU A 89 11.72 -10.57 8.38
C GLU A 89 10.26 -10.17 8.12
N THR A 90 10.03 -8.91 7.74
CA THR A 90 8.71 -8.28 7.59
C THR A 90 8.81 -7.08 6.64
N PHE A 91 7.68 -6.69 6.04
CA PHE A 91 7.52 -5.32 5.55
C PHE A 91 7.32 -4.37 6.72
N GLY A 92 8.05 -3.26 6.75
CA GLY A 92 7.96 -2.26 7.82
C GLY A 92 6.98 -1.13 7.49
N SER A 93 6.96 -0.69 6.23
CA SER A 93 6.03 0.34 5.77
C SER A 93 5.80 0.24 4.26
N VAL A 94 4.74 0.89 3.80
CA VAL A 94 4.44 1.07 2.38
C VAL A 94 4.23 2.55 2.08
N ARG A 95 4.77 3.00 0.96
CA ARG A 95 4.46 4.31 0.37
C ARG A 95 3.63 4.11 -0.88
N ILE A 96 2.44 4.69 -0.93
CA ILE A 96 1.64 4.77 -2.16
C ILE A 96 1.89 6.14 -2.78
N HIS A 97 2.40 6.18 -4.01
CA HIS A 97 2.82 7.42 -4.67
C HIS A 97 2.83 7.31 -6.20
N GLY A 98 2.89 8.46 -6.86
CA GLY A 98 2.78 8.56 -8.32
C GLY A 98 1.35 8.30 -8.80
N GLY A 99 1.04 8.75 -10.02
CA GLY A 99 -0.32 8.68 -10.57
C GLY A 99 -1.35 9.47 -9.76
N THR A 100 -2.62 9.05 -9.83
CA THR A 100 -3.70 9.67 -9.03
C THR A 100 -3.79 8.99 -7.67
N CYS A 101 -3.31 9.75 -6.70
CA CYS A 101 -3.64 9.71 -5.29
C CYS A 101 -4.77 10.71 -5.03
#